data_AF-A0A959J2P4-F1
#
_entry.id   AF-A0A959J2P4-F1
#
_cell.length_a   1.000
_cell.length_b   1.000
_cell.length_c   1.000
_cell.angle_alpha   90.00
_cell.angle_beta   90.00
_cell.angle_gamma   90.00
#
_symmetry.space_group_name_H-M   'P 1'
#
loop_
_entity.id
_entity.type
_entity.pdbx_description
1 polymer ?
#
loop_
_entity_poly.entity_id
_entity_poly.type
_entity_poly.pdbx_seq_one_letter_code
_entity_poly.pdbx_strand_id
1 'polypeptide(L)'
;MNNTFIPLNVVNNPQQPQLPEPQTNHKKWAFWLFVGYLVLNWAIVFVSGRIPEAVEDPVAYSSLLKYLLYISWGVFFIGLIFAIMSYRNREVHDYQYRVSMWGYIIGFILLAVSIIAYY
;
A
#
# COMPACT_ATOMS: atom_id res chain seq x y z
N MET A 1 6.40 52.66 42.27
CA MET A 1 6.40 51.18 42.17
C MET A 1 5.84 50.85 40.79
N ASN A 2 6.71 50.51 39.83
CA ASN A 2 6.32 50.34 38.43
C ASN A 2 5.76 48.94 38.19
N ASN A 3 4.46 48.88 37.91
CA ASN A 3 3.80 47.69 37.37
C ASN A 3 4.32 47.43 35.95
N THR A 4 5.15 46.41 35.81
CA THR A 4 5.61 45.92 34.51
C THR A 4 4.50 45.10 33.88
N PHE A 5 3.73 45.72 32.99
CA PHE A 5 2.87 45.02 32.05
C PHE A 5 3.74 44.16 31.14
N ILE A 6 3.53 42.84 31.16
CA ILE A 6 4.08 41.93 30.15
C ILE A 6 3.12 41.96 28.96
N PRO A 7 3.49 42.49 27.79
CA PRO A 7 2.62 42.44 26.63
C PRO A 7 2.49 41.00 26.15
N LEU A 8 1.24 40.57 25.89
CA LEU A 8 0.81 39.26 25.36
C LEU A 8 1.39 38.91 23.96
N ASN A 9 2.36 39.67 23.44
CA ASN A 9 2.86 39.54 22.08
C ASN A 9 4.03 38.54 21.94
N VAL A 10 4.25 37.67 22.92
CA VAL A 10 5.29 36.61 22.86
C VAL A 10 4.75 35.31 22.25
N VAL A 11 3.48 35.26 21.82
CA VAL A 11 2.84 34.09 21.20
C VAL A 11 2.71 34.25 19.68
N ASN A 12 3.73 34.79 19.01
CA ASN A 12 3.82 34.77 17.54
C ASN A 12 5.24 35.07 17.08
N ASN A 13 6.20 34.19 17.43
CA ASN A 13 7.50 34.23 16.77
C ASN A 13 7.43 33.32 15.52
N PRO A 14 7.35 33.87 14.29
CA PRO A 14 7.29 33.09 13.04
C PRO A 14 8.60 32.36 12.68
N GLN A 15 9.60 32.39 13.57
CA GLN A 15 10.94 31.82 13.35
C GLN A 15 11.20 30.49 14.05
N GLN A 16 10.17 29.79 14.57
CA GLN A 16 10.40 28.38 14.89
C GLN A 16 10.77 27.65 13.58
N PRO A 17 11.94 27.01 13.47
CA PRO A 17 12.20 26.12 12.36
C PRO A 17 11.08 25.09 12.40
N GLN A 18 10.20 25.10 11.39
CA GLN A 18 9.31 23.98 11.18
C GLN A 18 10.23 22.77 11.05
N LEU A 19 10.29 21.93 12.09
CA LEU A 19 10.96 20.64 12.01
C LEU A 19 10.40 20.00 10.73
N PRO A 20 11.23 19.64 9.74
CA PRO A 20 10.72 19.03 8.54
C PRO A 20 9.90 17.83 9.01
N GLU A 21 8.58 17.90 8.82
CA GLU A 21 7.75 16.75 9.15
C GLU A 21 8.39 15.58 8.43
N PRO A 22 8.65 14.45 9.13
CA PRO A 22 9.20 13.29 8.46
C PRO A 22 8.22 12.97 7.33
N GLN A 23 8.60 13.31 6.09
CA GLN A 23 7.79 13.03 4.91
C GLN A 23 7.88 11.52 4.73
N THR A 24 7.10 10.77 5.50
CA THR A 24 6.89 9.36 5.26
C THR A 24 6.35 9.24 3.86
N ASN A 25 7.16 8.66 2.98
CA ASN A 25 6.88 8.61 1.55
C ASN A 25 5.89 7.47 1.26
N HIS A 26 4.63 7.65 1.67
CA HIS A 26 3.60 6.61 1.59
C HIS A 26 3.32 6.23 0.13
N LYS A 27 3.35 7.18 -0.81
CA LYS A 27 3.24 6.91 -2.26
C LYS A 27 4.32 5.95 -2.76
N LYS A 28 5.57 6.08 -2.29
CA LYS A 28 6.68 5.23 -2.73
C LYS A 28 6.50 3.81 -2.22
N TRP A 29 6.10 3.66 -0.95
CA TRP A 29 5.78 2.35 -0.39
C TRP A 29 4.56 1.71 -1.05
N ALA A 30 3.48 2.46 -1.28
CA ALA A 30 2.31 1.99 -2.00
C ALA A 30 2.67 1.50 -3.40
N PHE A 31 3.53 2.24 -4.11
CA PHE A 31 4.01 1.86 -5.44
C PHE A 31 4.86 0.59 -5.42
N TRP A 32 5.86 0.48 -4.53
CA TRP A 32 6.69 -0.72 -4.44
C TRP A 32 5.90 -1.95 -4.02
N LEU A 33 4.95 -1.81 -3.08
CA LEU A 33 4.04 -2.88 -2.71
C LEU A 33 3.13 -3.29 -3.87
N PHE A 34 2.71 -2.34 -4.71
CA PHE A 34 1.91 -2.64 -5.89
C PHE A 34 2.71 -3.42 -6.93
N VAL A 35 3.94 -2.99 -7.22
CA VAL A 35 4.86 -3.72 -8.10
C VAL A 35 5.15 -5.11 -7.54
N GLY A 36 5.43 -5.21 -6.24
CA GLY A 36 5.66 -6.50 -5.56
C GLY A 36 4.45 -7.42 -5.65
N TYR A 37 3.24 -6.89 -5.47
CA TYR A 37 2.00 -7.62 -5.69
C TYR A 37 1.89 -8.15 -7.12
N LEU A 38 2.16 -7.33 -8.15
CA LEU A 38 2.13 -7.79 -9.55
C LEU A 38 3.14 -8.92 -9.81
N VAL A 39 4.37 -8.77 -9.31
CA VAL A 39 5.42 -9.80 -9.43
C VAL A 39 5.00 -11.09 -8.74
N LEU A 40 4.40 -11.00 -7.56
CA LEU A 40 3.93 -12.17 -6.81
C LEU A 40 2.78 -12.88 -7.53
N ASN A 41 1.85 -12.13 -8.13
CA ASN A 41 0.80 -12.73 -8.96
C ASN A 41 1.36 -13.41 -10.21
N TRP A 42 2.38 -12.82 -10.84
CA TRP A 42 3.10 -13.47 -11.93
C TRP A 42 3.78 -14.78 -11.48
N ALA A 43 4.38 -14.80 -10.29
CA ALA A 43 4.95 -16.01 -9.72
C ALA A 43 3.87 -17.08 -9.46
N ILE A 44 2.69 -16.69 -8.96
CA ILE A 44 1.56 -17.61 -8.77
C ILE A 44 1.12 -18.22 -10.10
N VAL A 45 0.97 -17.42 -11.16
CA VAL A 45 0.63 -17.92 -12.50
C VAL A 45 1.68 -18.91 -13.00
N PHE A 46 2.97 -18.59 -12.82
CA PHE A 46 4.06 -19.46 -13.23
C PHE A 46 4.06 -20.80 -12.49
N VAL A 47 3.89 -20.79 -11.16
CA VAL A 47 3.78 -22.01 -10.34
C VAL A 47 2.51 -22.77 -10.72
N SER A 48 1.39 -22.09 -10.95
CA SER A 48 0.10 -22.71 -11.29
C SER A 48 0.15 -23.50 -12.61
N GLY A 49 1.09 -23.17 -13.50
CA GLY A 49 1.31 -23.86 -14.77
C GLY A 49 2.15 -25.14 -14.66
N ARG A 50 2.68 -25.49 -13.47
CA ARG A 50 3.50 -26.68 -13.25
C ARG A 50 2.65 -27.93 -13.07
N ILE A 51 2.05 -28.39 -14.17
CA ILE A 51 1.18 -29.59 -14.20
C ILE A 51 1.85 -30.85 -13.63
N PRO A 52 3.14 -31.16 -13.91
CA PRO A 52 3.76 -32.38 -13.36
C PRO A 52 3.77 -32.40 -11.82
N GLU A 53 4.14 -31.27 -11.21
CA GLU A 53 4.21 -31.10 -9.76
C GLU A 53 2.81 -31.19 -9.13
N ALA A 54 1.78 -30.71 -9.84
CA ALA A 54 0.38 -30.82 -9.43
C ALA A 54 -0.16 -32.26 -9.42
N VAL A 55 0.42 -33.16 -10.23
CA VAL A 55 0.01 -34.58 -10.31
C VAL A 55 0.82 -35.45 -9.33
N GLU A 56 2.10 -35.14 -9.14
CA GLU A 56 3.01 -35.91 -8.27
C GLU A 56 2.69 -35.72 -6.78
N ASP A 57 2.44 -34.48 -6.33
CA ASP A 57 2.02 -34.17 -4.97
C ASP A 57 0.96 -33.05 -4.94
N PRO A 58 -0.32 -33.40 -5.17
CA PRO A 58 -1.40 -32.41 -5.25
C PRO A 58 -1.64 -31.68 -3.92
N VAL A 59 -1.32 -32.30 -2.77
CA VAL A 59 -1.55 -31.70 -1.45
C VAL A 59 -0.50 -30.64 -1.16
N ALA A 60 0.77 -30.95 -1.39
CA ALA A 60 1.85 -29.97 -1.23
C ALA A 60 1.72 -28.82 -2.23
N TYR A 61 1.40 -29.13 -3.48
CA TYR A 61 1.20 -28.13 -4.54
C TYR A 61 0.04 -27.17 -4.23
N SER A 62 -1.13 -27.71 -3.84
CA SER A 62 -2.28 -26.88 -3.49
C SER A 62 -2.04 -26.03 -2.24
N SER A 63 -1.30 -26.56 -1.25
CA SER A 63 -0.92 -25.82 -0.05
C SER A 63 0.04 -24.67 -0.38
N LEU A 64 1.06 -24.92 -1.22
CA LEU A 64 1.99 -23.90 -1.70
C LEU A 64 1.25 -22.76 -2.40
N LEU A 65 0.38 -23.08 -3.37
CA LEU A 65 -0.42 -22.08 -4.08
C LEU A 65 -1.28 -21.26 -3.11
N LYS A 66 -1.93 -21.90 -2.14
CA LYS A 66 -2.72 -21.19 -1.11
C LYS A 66 -1.87 -20.22 -0.30
N TYR A 67 -0.68 -20.63 0.14
CA TYR A 67 0.23 -19.75 0.89
C TYR A 67 0.69 -18.57 0.06
N LEU A 68 1.09 -18.77 -1.20
CA LEU A 68 1.45 -17.66 -2.09
C LEU A 68 0.27 -16.70 -2.29
N LEU A 69 -0.95 -17.23 -2.44
CA LEU A 69 -2.15 -16.42 -2.57
C LEU A 69 -2.37 -15.57 -1.32
N TYR A 70 -2.26 -16.16 -0.11
CA TYR A 70 -2.42 -15.42 1.14
C TYR A 70 -1.37 -14.33 1.32
N ILE A 71 -0.11 -14.59 0.97
CA ILE A 71 0.95 -13.58 0.99
C ILE A 71 0.60 -12.46 -0.01
N SER A 72 0.12 -12.80 -1.20
CA SER A 72 -0.31 -11.82 -2.22
C SER A 72 -1.42 -10.91 -1.72
N TRP A 73 -2.45 -11.48 -1.09
CA TRP A 73 -3.51 -10.71 -0.43
C TRP A 73 -2.96 -9.81 0.67
N GLY A 74 -2.05 -10.31 1.51
CA GLY A 74 -1.40 -9.51 2.55
C GLY A 74 -0.68 -8.29 1.99
N VAL A 75 0.15 -8.48 0.96
CA VAL A 75 0.87 -7.38 0.28
C VAL A 75 -0.12 -6.38 -0.34
N PHE A 76 -1.20 -6.88 -0.95
CA PHE A 76 -2.24 -6.03 -1.54
C PHE A 76 -2.91 -5.13 -0.49
N PHE A 77 -3.36 -5.68 0.64
CA PHE A 77 -4.05 -4.90 1.67
C PHE A 77 -3.12 -3.91 2.36
N ILE A 78 -1.88 -4.30 2.67
CA ILE A 78 -0.88 -3.37 3.23
C ILE A 78 -0.64 -2.23 2.24
N GLY A 79 -0.44 -2.55 0.97
CA GLY A 79 -0.26 -1.58 -0.11
C GLY A 79 -1.43 -0.61 -0.26
N LEU A 80 -2.66 -1.12 -0.17
CA LEU A 80 -3.90 -0.33 -0.21
C LEU A 80 -3.96 0.66 0.96
N ILE A 81 -3.60 0.24 2.18
CA ILE A 81 -3.54 1.13 3.35
C ILE A 81 -2.56 2.28 3.11
N PHE A 82 -1.37 1.98 2.56
CA PHE A 82 -0.40 3.02 2.20
C PHE A 82 -0.92 3.97 1.12
N ALA A 83 -1.66 3.47 0.12
CA ALA A 83 -2.28 4.31 -0.90
C ALA A 83 -3.35 5.24 -0.30
N ILE A 84 -4.17 4.75 0.64
CA ILE A 84 -5.16 5.57 1.36
C ILE A 84 -4.49 6.62 2.24
N MET A 85 -3.40 6.26 2.94
CA MET A 85 -2.61 7.21 3.74
C MET A 85 -2.01 8.30 2.86
N SER A 86 -1.46 7.93 1.70
CA SER A 86 -0.93 8.88 0.71
C SER A 86 -2.01 9.86 0.21
N TYR A 87 -3.21 9.35 -0.08
CA TYR A 87 -4.37 10.18 -0.45
C TYR A 87 -4.75 11.15 0.67
N ARG A 88 -4.86 10.65 1.91
CA ARG A 88 -5.22 11.46 3.09
C ARG A 88 -4.19 12.55 3.38
N ASN A 89 -2.90 12.25 3.22
CA ASN A 89 -1.81 13.21 3.43
C ASN A 89 -1.64 14.20 2.28
N ARG A 90 -2.50 14.12 1.24
CA ARG A 90 -2.46 15.00 0.05
C ARG A 90 -1.06 15.03 -0.59
N GLU A 91 -0.41 13.87 -0.64
CA GLU A 91 0.92 13.76 -1.22
C GLU A 91 0.90 14.17 -2.71
N VAL A 92 2.06 14.62 -3.21
CA VAL A 92 2.20 15.09 -4.59
C VAL A 92 1.76 14.00 -5.56
N HIS A 93 0.82 14.35 -6.44
CA HIS A 93 0.20 13.46 -7.43
C HIS A 93 1.14 13.21 -8.61
N ASP A 94 2.27 12.57 -8.34
CA ASP A 94 3.21 12.11 -9.36
C ASP A 94 2.74 10.79 -10.02
N TYR A 95 3.58 10.24 -10.89
CA TYR A 95 3.26 8.99 -11.59
C TYR A 95 3.11 7.80 -10.61
N GLN A 96 3.90 7.75 -9.52
CA GLN A 96 3.88 6.66 -8.54
C GLN A 96 2.57 6.62 -7.79
N TYR A 97 2.10 7.80 -7.38
CA TYR A 97 0.79 7.97 -6.77
C TYR A 97 -0.33 7.55 -7.72
N ARG A 98 -0.33 8.04 -8.97
CA ARG A 98 -1.40 7.72 -9.93
C ARG A 98 -1.45 6.22 -10.24
N VAL A 99 -0.31 5.60 -10.54
CA VAL A 99 -0.26 4.17 -10.88
C VAL A 99 -0.69 3.30 -9.71
N SER A 100 -0.20 3.60 -8.49
CA SER A 100 -0.59 2.82 -7.31
C SER A 100 -2.08 2.97 -7.00
N MET A 101 -2.60 4.20 -6.95
CA MET A 101 -3.98 4.47 -6.57
C MET A 101 -4.98 3.84 -7.55
N TRP A 102 -4.79 4.05 -8.86
CA TRP A 102 -5.61 3.40 -9.88
C TRP A 102 -5.42 1.88 -9.90
N GLY A 103 -4.19 1.40 -9.72
CA GLY A 103 -3.86 -0.02 -9.67
C GLY A 103 -4.59 -0.75 -8.53
N TYR A 104 -4.60 -0.17 -7.33
CA TYR A 104 -5.33 -0.74 -6.20
C TYR A 104 -6.85 -0.66 -6.37
N ILE A 105 -7.39 0.40 -6.97
CA ILE A 105 -8.83 0.48 -7.30
C ILE A 105 -9.21 -0.67 -8.25
N ILE A 106 -8.45 -0.83 -9.35
CA ILE A 106 -8.71 -1.90 -10.33
C ILE A 106 -8.58 -3.28 -9.65
N GLY A 107 -7.52 -3.49 -8.86
CA GLY A 107 -7.33 -4.74 -8.12
C GLY A 107 -8.48 -5.04 -7.15
N PHE A 108 -9.02 -4.01 -6.49
CA PHE A 108 -10.16 -4.18 -5.59
C PHE A 108 -11.45 -4.54 -6.33
N ILE A 109 -11.69 -3.93 -7.51
CA ILE A 109 -12.83 -4.29 -8.37
C ILE A 109 -12.69 -5.74 -8.84
N LEU A 110 -11.50 -6.16 -9.28
CA LEU A 110 -11.25 -7.54 -9.71
C LEU A 110 -11.49 -8.54 -8.57
N LEU A 111 -11.08 -8.21 -7.34
CA LEU A 111 -11.40 -9.01 -6.16
C LEU A 111 -12.92 -9.12 -5.97
N ALA A 112 -13.63 -8.00 -5.97
CA ALA A 112 -15.08 -7.98 -5.77
C ALA A 112 -15.81 -8.82 -6.83
N VAL A 113 -15.43 -8.68 -8.11
CA VAL A 113 -15.96 -9.48 -9.22
C VAL A 113 -15.67 -10.96 -9.00
N SER A 114 -14.45 -11.31 -8.57
CA SER A 114 -14.07 -12.71 -8.33
C SER A 114 -14.87 -13.35 -7.20
N ILE A 115 -15.16 -12.61 -6.12
CA ILE A 115 -16.03 -13.08 -5.05
C ILE A 115 -17.44 -13.29 -5.57
N ILE A 116 -18.01 -12.30 -6.26
CA ILE A 116 -19.38 -12.38 -6.79
C ILE A 116 -19.53 -13.53 -7.79
N ALA A 117 -18.53 -13.77 -8.64
CA ALA A 117 -18.57 -14.85 -9.63
C ALA A 117 -18.46 -16.25 -9.01
N TYR A 118 -17.95 -16.36 -7.78
CA TYR A 118 -17.80 -17.64 -7.08
C TYR A 118 -19.03 -18.01 -6.23
N TYR A 119 -19.92 -17.04 -5.96
CA TYR A 119 -21.18 -17.21 -5.23
C TYR A 119 -22.37 -17.29 -6.19
#